data_AF-D0N253-F1
#
_entry.id   AF-D0N253-F1
#
_cell.length_a   1.000
_cell.length_b   1.000
_cell.length_c   1.000
_cell.angle_alpha   90.00
_cell.angle_beta   90.00
_cell.angle_gamma   90.00
#
_symmetry.space_group_name_H-M   'P 1'
#
loop_
_entity.id
_entity.type
_entity.pdbx_description
1 polymer ?
#
loop_
_entity_poly.entity_id
_entity_poly.type
_entity_poly.pdbx_seq_one_letter_code
_entity_poly.pdbx_strand_id
1 'polypeptide(L)'
;MLRRFFSSSTAHRMVQQRVQGQLSLLAMDSSSPLTRVVFVSRSATADLQSSLPFPVSAAALRDFKAKPQEKLYLYPSEDNDAFKDQRVLLVGLGDANKVTPNVLRDATHGALSALKAKRAKDVVMQVPNLKDCTLDAARVVELLSQASMLSNYQFDQYLTDSKDVYGENKLRLPLEQIYLDTSAEFQKNVAEQVAVGEETIFARNLGNGRSHIVDPAFMEEVARASTELPNMTVRVLQQEDLEKEGMNMFLSVGQAGVCPPRLVILEYKGNPDSDEKVALVGKGITFDTGGLNLKPTGAIEDMHTDMCGSAAVLGAVRAASRQGLKVNIVCALALAENAIGSKAVKPLTIVKSHKGITVENNNTDAEGRLVLGDAMSYVQKEYKPKKIIDVATLTGACMVALGEHCAGLFSNSDDLAKKLQETGTECHERCWRLPILPEHTAALKGSQSDSRSTGRGRYGGASTAAAFLQQFVYEGIDWAHLDIAGPSNYSSPKSYFPKGATGFGVQLLYTYLKEHEQH
;
A
#
# COMPACT_ATOMS: atom_id res chain seq x y z
N MET A 1 -18.22 -4.44 -21.51
CA MET A 1 -16.79 -4.22 -21.24
C MET A 1 -16.21 -5.52 -20.71
N LEU A 2 -15.30 -6.17 -21.44
CA LEU A 2 -14.64 -7.39 -20.96
C LEU A 2 -13.78 -7.03 -19.73
N ARG A 3 -14.29 -7.26 -18.52
CA ARG A 3 -13.43 -7.41 -17.36
C ARG A 3 -12.73 -8.76 -17.52
N ARG A 4 -11.42 -8.74 -17.75
CA ARG A 4 -10.61 -9.98 -17.74
C ARG A 4 -10.18 -10.19 -16.30
N PHE A 5 -10.93 -11.02 -15.57
CA PHE A 5 -10.61 -11.38 -14.20
C PHE A 5 -9.44 -12.37 -14.25
N PHE A 6 -8.28 -11.95 -13.78
CA PHE A 6 -7.05 -12.77 -13.76
C PHE A 6 -6.71 -13.27 -12.35
N SER A 7 -7.40 -12.79 -11.32
CA SER A 7 -7.24 -13.24 -9.94
C SER A 7 -8.28 -14.30 -9.57
N SER A 8 -7.85 -15.35 -8.88
CA SER A 8 -8.69 -16.48 -8.47
C SER A 8 -9.57 -16.16 -7.25
N SER A 9 -9.13 -15.28 -6.34
CA SER A 9 -9.88 -15.00 -5.10
C SER A 9 -11.04 -14.04 -5.30
N THR A 10 -12.17 -14.30 -4.64
CA THR A 10 -13.36 -13.45 -4.68
C THR A 10 -13.08 -12.03 -4.21
N ALA A 11 -12.30 -11.85 -3.14
CA ALA A 11 -11.94 -10.53 -2.62
C ALA A 11 -11.28 -9.63 -3.67
N HIS A 12 -10.32 -10.14 -4.45
CA HIS A 12 -9.73 -9.38 -5.55
C HIS A 12 -10.76 -8.99 -6.60
N ARG A 13 -11.64 -9.91 -7.01
CA ARG A 13 -12.67 -9.62 -8.03
C ARG A 13 -13.62 -8.50 -7.63
N MET A 14 -13.92 -8.38 -6.33
CA MET A 14 -14.78 -7.32 -5.79
C MET A 14 -14.20 -5.92 -6.01
N VAL A 15 -12.87 -5.79 -5.97
CA VAL A 15 -12.16 -4.49 -6.07
C VAL A 15 -11.35 -4.36 -7.36
N GLN A 16 -11.44 -5.32 -8.28
CA GLN A 16 -10.56 -5.37 -9.44
C GLN A 16 -10.85 -4.24 -10.44
N GLN A 17 -9.78 -3.72 -11.02
CA GLN A 17 -9.79 -2.81 -12.17
C GLN A 17 -10.22 -3.53 -13.45
N ARG A 18 -10.37 -2.79 -14.56
CA ARG A 18 -10.80 -3.38 -15.84
C ARG A 18 -9.80 -4.38 -16.40
N VAL A 19 -8.52 -4.05 -16.28
CA VAL A 19 -7.39 -4.88 -16.69
C VAL A 19 -6.41 -4.90 -15.54
N GLN A 20 -6.02 -6.10 -15.13
CA GLN A 20 -4.91 -6.32 -14.22
C GLN A 20 -3.86 -7.12 -14.98
N GLY A 21 -2.70 -6.50 -15.23
CA GLY A 21 -1.62 -7.18 -15.93
C GLY A 21 -1.02 -8.32 -15.11
N GLN A 22 -0.55 -9.35 -15.78
CA GLN A 22 0.18 -10.46 -15.20
C GLN A 22 1.69 -10.25 -15.36
N LEU A 23 2.45 -10.75 -14.39
CA LEU A 23 3.90 -10.79 -14.41
C LEU A 23 4.36 -12.23 -14.13
N SER A 24 5.26 -12.74 -14.96
CA SER A 24 5.84 -14.08 -14.81
C SER A 24 7.25 -14.15 -15.38
N LEU A 25 7.98 -15.24 -15.12
CA LEU A 25 9.20 -15.53 -15.88
C LEU A 25 8.86 -15.86 -17.34
N LEU A 26 9.79 -15.53 -18.24
CA LEU A 26 9.74 -15.99 -19.63
C LEU A 26 9.99 -17.51 -19.68
N ALA A 27 9.03 -18.27 -20.21
CA ALA A 27 9.20 -19.70 -20.40
C ALA A 27 10.10 -20.01 -21.61
N MET A 28 11.01 -20.98 -21.48
CA MET A 28 11.97 -21.41 -22.50
C MET A 28 11.31 -21.77 -23.85
N ASP A 29 10.08 -22.31 -23.82
CA ASP A 29 9.39 -22.86 -25.01
C ASP A 29 8.25 -21.97 -25.55
N SER A 30 8.11 -20.75 -25.05
CA SER A 30 7.03 -19.84 -25.47
C SER A 30 7.43 -19.01 -26.69
N SER A 31 6.48 -18.73 -27.59
CA SER A 31 6.64 -17.67 -28.59
C SER A 31 6.77 -16.34 -27.87
N SER A 32 8.01 -15.91 -27.62
CA SER A 32 8.33 -14.67 -26.91
C SER A 32 7.58 -13.50 -27.55
N PRO A 33 6.96 -12.59 -26.75
CA PRO A 33 6.44 -11.35 -27.27
C PRO A 33 7.47 -10.62 -28.15
N LEU A 34 6.97 -10.01 -29.22
CA LEU A 34 7.79 -9.28 -30.20
C LEU A 34 8.31 -7.94 -29.65
N THR A 35 7.83 -7.51 -28.48
CA THR A 35 8.26 -6.29 -27.80
C THR A 35 9.21 -6.65 -26.66
N ARG A 36 10.44 -6.14 -26.69
CA ARG A 36 11.43 -6.32 -25.61
C ARG A 36 11.84 -5.00 -24.98
N VAL A 37 12.14 -5.01 -23.68
CA VAL A 37 12.80 -3.92 -22.96
C VAL A 37 14.18 -4.39 -22.56
N VAL A 38 15.19 -3.59 -22.88
CA VAL A 38 16.58 -3.85 -22.49
C VAL A 38 17.07 -2.68 -21.67
N PHE A 39 17.42 -2.95 -20.41
CA PHE A 39 18.02 -1.96 -19.52
C PHE A 39 19.54 -1.95 -19.74
N VAL A 40 20.10 -0.78 -20.04
CA VAL A 40 21.49 -0.65 -20.50
C VAL A 40 22.25 0.28 -19.56
N SER A 41 23.32 -0.23 -18.95
CA SER A 41 24.34 0.60 -18.29
C SER A 41 25.33 1.16 -19.32
N ARG A 42 26.03 2.24 -19.00
CA ARG A 42 27.03 2.83 -19.90
C ARG A 42 28.12 1.85 -20.32
N SER A 43 28.59 1.01 -19.41
CA SER A 43 29.61 0.00 -19.69
C SER A 43 29.13 -1.08 -20.66
N ALA A 44 27.82 -1.35 -20.71
CA ALA A 44 27.22 -2.36 -21.60
C ALA A 44 26.93 -1.86 -23.03
N THR A 45 27.17 -0.58 -23.33
CA THR A 45 26.87 0.00 -24.65
C THR A 45 27.74 -0.56 -25.79
N ALA A 46 28.95 -1.03 -25.48
CA ALA A 46 29.88 -1.58 -26.46
C ALA A 46 29.39 -2.91 -27.08
N ASP A 47 28.76 -3.76 -26.27
CA ASP A 47 28.29 -5.09 -26.68
C ASP A 47 26.80 -5.10 -27.07
N LEU A 48 26.16 -3.92 -27.08
CA LEU A 48 24.71 -3.79 -27.24
C LEU A 48 24.24 -4.33 -28.59
N GLN A 49 24.96 -4.05 -29.68
CA GLN A 49 24.58 -4.49 -31.02
C GLN A 49 24.49 -6.01 -31.15
N SER A 50 25.43 -6.76 -30.55
CA SER A 50 25.43 -8.23 -30.56
C SER A 50 24.35 -8.84 -29.67
N SER A 51 23.79 -8.08 -28.73
CA SER A 51 22.75 -8.57 -27.81
C SER A 51 21.32 -8.36 -28.34
N LEU A 52 21.15 -7.63 -29.43
CA LEU A 52 19.83 -7.33 -30.00
C LEU A 52 19.32 -8.49 -30.88
N PRO A 53 18.00 -8.75 -30.89
CA PRO A 53 17.40 -9.85 -31.64
C PRO A 53 17.35 -9.63 -33.17
N PHE A 54 17.73 -8.44 -33.65
CA PHE A 54 17.72 -8.06 -35.06
C PHE A 54 18.76 -6.97 -35.35
N PRO A 55 19.22 -6.82 -36.61
CA PRO A 55 20.12 -5.74 -36.99
C PRO A 55 19.44 -4.36 -36.85
N VAL A 56 20.20 -3.37 -36.40
CA VAL A 56 19.74 -1.99 -36.19
C VAL A 56 20.76 -0.98 -36.71
N SER A 57 20.32 0.26 -36.91
CA SER A 57 21.20 1.35 -37.31
C SER A 57 22.31 1.62 -36.27
N ALA A 58 23.57 1.47 -36.68
CA ALA A 58 24.73 1.82 -35.86
C ALA A 58 24.73 3.31 -35.45
N ALA A 59 24.14 4.21 -36.26
CA ALA A 59 24.01 5.61 -35.90
C ALA A 59 23.04 5.78 -34.71
N ALA A 60 21.90 5.09 -34.73
CA ALA A 60 20.94 5.14 -33.63
C ALA A 60 21.56 4.64 -32.31
N LEU A 61 22.34 3.55 -32.37
CA LEU A 61 23.05 3.05 -31.18
C LEU A 61 24.13 4.03 -30.69
N ARG A 62 24.84 4.72 -31.60
CA ARG A 62 25.81 5.76 -31.19
C ARG A 62 25.15 6.95 -30.51
N ASP A 63 23.94 7.31 -30.89
CA ASP A 63 23.22 8.44 -30.29
C ASP A 63 22.69 8.12 -28.88
N PHE A 64 22.42 6.85 -28.60
CA PHE A 64 22.05 6.38 -27.28
C PHE A 64 23.24 6.39 -26.31
N LYS A 65 23.18 7.23 -25.28
CA LYS A 65 24.28 7.40 -24.30
C LYS A 65 24.05 6.65 -22.98
N ALA A 66 22.99 5.85 -22.91
CA ALA A 66 22.57 5.14 -21.70
C ALA A 66 22.49 6.04 -20.45
N LYS A 67 22.11 7.32 -20.60
CA LYS A 67 21.84 8.20 -19.46
C LYS A 67 20.64 7.64 -18.68
N PRO A 68 20.56 7.85 -17.35
CA PRO A 68 19.38 7.45 -16.59
C PRO A 68 18.09 7.97 -17.26
N GLN A 69 17.11 7.09 -17.45
CA GLN A 69 15.83 7.37 -18.14
C GLN A 69 15.89 7.65 -19.65
N GLU A 70 17.06 7.62 -20.28
CA GLU A 70 17.15 7.74 -21.73
C GLU A 70 16.44 6.56 -22.39
N LYS A 71 15.57 6.85 -23.36
CA LYS A 71 14.75 5.84 -24.04
C LYS A 71 15.01 5.91 -25.53
N LEU A 72 15.28 4.77 -26.14
CA LEU A 72 15.38 4.65 -27.59
C LEU A 72 14.56 3.44 -28.06
N TYR A 73 13.62 3.70 -28.96
CA TYR A 73 12.80 2.65 -29.57
C TYR A 73 13.45 2.22 -30.88
N LEU A 74 13.75 0.93 -30.99
CA LEU A 74 14.45 0.32 -32.11
C LEU A 74 13.52 -0.62 -32.87
N TYR A 75 13.70 -0.62 -34.19
CA TYR A 75 13.06 -1.50 -35.15
C TYR A 75 14.15 -2.16 -36.01
N PRO A 76 13.86 -3.32 -36.62
CA PRO A 76 14.77 -3.95 -37.57
C PRO A 76 15.17 -2.96 -38.68
N SER A 77 16.46 -2.90 -39.01
CA SER A 77 16.95 -2.08 -40.13
C SER A 77 16.62 -2.67 -41.50
N GLU A 78 16.20 -3.94 -41.53
CA GLU A 78 15.89 -4.70 -42.73
C GLU A 78 14.43 -5.15 -42.67
N ASP A 79 13.73 -5.04 -43.80
CA ASP A 79 12.37 -5.55 -43.95
C ASP A 79 12.42 -7.06 -44.24
N ASN A 80 12.61 -7.83 -43.16
CA ASN A 80 12.71 -9.29 -43.19
C ASN A 80 11.56 -9.88 -42.37
N ASP A 81 10.80 -10.80 -42.97
CA ASP A 81 9.67 -11.47 -42.31
C ASP A 81 10.07 -12.16 -40.99
N ALA A 82 11.33 -12.56 -40.83
CA ALA A 82 11.86 -13.13 -39.58
C ALA A 82 11.83 -12.15 -38.39
N PHE A 83 11.91 -10.85 -38.65
CA PHE A 83 11.92 -9.79 -37.63
C PHE A 83 10.63 -8.96 -37.63
N LYS A 84 9.62 -9.39 -38.40
CA LYS A 84 8.36 -8.67 -38.53
C LYS A 84 7.73 -8.38 -37.17
N ASP A 85 7.27 -7.15 -37.01
CA ASP A 85 6.64 -6.62 -35.78
C ASP A 85 7.53 -6.66 -34.52
N GLN A 86 8.80 -7.09 -34.63
CA GLN A 86 9.76 -7.04 -33.53
C GLN A 86 10.19 -5.59 -33.24
N ARG A 87 10.38 -5.31 -31.96
CA ARG A 87 10.80 -4.00 -31.47
C ARG A 87 11.46 -4.08 -30.12
N VAL A 88 12.45 -3.23 -29.91
CA VAL A 88 13.21 -3.14 -28.66
C VAL A 88 13.12 -1.72 -28.12
N LEU A 89 12.75 -1.59 -26.85
CA LEU A 89 12.90 -0.35 -26.09
C LEU A 89 14.16 -0.44 -25.25
N LEU A 90 15.17 0.35 -25.59
CA LEU A 90 16.34 0.57 -24.76
C LEU A 90 16.01 1.56 -23.65
N VAL A 91 16.47 1.27 -22.43
CA VAL A 91 16.32 2.16 -21.27
C VAL A 91 17.67 2.33 -20.58
N GLY A 92 18.16 3.56 -20.53
CA GLY A 92 19.45 3.87 -19.93
C GLY A 92 19.40 3.87 -18.41
N LEU A 93 20.39 3.22 -17.79
CA LEU A 93 20.58 3.14 -16.34
C LEU A 93 21.69 4.06 -15.82
N GLY A 94 22.54 4.61 -16.70
CA GLY A 94 23.74 5.35 -16.31
C GLY A 94 24.93 4.46 -15.99
N ASP A 95 25.82 4.93 -15.10
CA ASP A 95 26.99 4.17 -14.66
C ASP A 95 26.55 3.02 -13.76
N ALA A 96 27.00 1.78 -14.02
CA ALA A 96 26.52 0.58 -13.32
C ALA A 96 26.73 0.65 -11.79
N ASN A 97 27.87 1.19 -11.35
CA ASN A 97 28.21 1.38 -9.93
C ASN A 97 27.40 2.48 -9.23
N LYS A 98 26.61 3.27 -9.96
CA LYS A 98 25.69 4.28 -9.41
C LYS A 98 24.23 3.86 -9.50
N VAL A 99 23.95 2.66 -10.00
CA VAL A 99 22.58 2.13 -10.05
C VAL A 99 22.13 1.84 -8.62
N THR A 100 21.08 2.54 -8.20
CA THR A 100 20.41 2.34 -6.91
C THR A 100 19.03 1.71 -7.14
N PRO A 101 18.35 1.22 -6.09
CA PRO A 101 16.99 0.74 -6.21
C PRO A 101 16.04 1.74 -6.89
N ASN A 102 16.18 3.04 -6.62
CA ASN A 102 15.35 4.08 -7.23
C ASN A 102 15.61 4.21 -8.73
N VAL A 103 16.86 4.11 -9.18
CA VAL A 103 17.20 4.16 -10.60
C VAL A 103 16.51 3.02 -11.35
N LEU A 104 16.50 1.80 -10.81
CA LEU A 104 15.80 0.66 -11.42
C LEU A 104 14.28 0.82 -11.40
N ARG A 105 13.70 1.28 -10.29
CA ARG A 105 12.25 1.51 -10.19
C ARG A 105 11.79 2.57 -11.18
N ASP A 106 12.48 3.71 -11.22
CA ASP A 106 12.18 4.77 -12.17
C ASP A 106 12.36 4.26 -13.60
N ALA A 107 13.44 3.51 -13.91
CA ALA A 107 13.71 3.01 -15.26
C ALA A 107 12.58 2.08 -15.73
N THR A 108 12.15 1.18 -14.84
CA THR A 108 11.03 0.26 -15.09
C THR A 108 9.72 1.01 -15.30
N HIS A 109 9.43 2.00 -14.46
CA HIS A 109 8.27 2.88 -14.63
C HIS A 109 8.32 3.61 -15.97
N GLY A 110 9.48 4.19 -16.30
CA GLY A 110 9.70 4.91 -17.55
C GLY A 110 9.50 4.03 -18.78
N ALA A 111 9.93 2.76 -18.71
CA ALA A 111 9.73 1.76 -19.76
C ALA A 111 8.24 1.47 -19.96
N LEU A 112 7.53 1.11 -18.87
CA LEU A 112 6.11 0.78 -18.93
C LEU A 112 5.25 1.95 -19.39
N SER A 113 5.54 3.17 -18.92
CA SER A 113 4.86 4.37 -19.39
C SER A 113 5.03 4.60 -20.90
N ALA A 114 6.23 4.37 -21.45
CA ALA A 114 6.46 4.46 -22.89
C ALA A 114 5.72 3.36 -23.67
N LEU A 115 5.69 2.13 -23.14
CA LEU A 115 4.99 1.00 -23.76
C LEU A 115 3.46 1.19 -23.75
N LYS A 116 2.88 1.66 -22.65
CA LYS A 116 1.45 2.02 -22.57
C LYS A 116 1.09 3.10 -23.58
N ALA A 117 1.95 4.11 -23.76
CA ALA A 117 1.75 5.15 -24.77
C ALA A 117 1.78 4.59 -26.21
N LYS A 118 2.48 3.47 -26.43
CA LYS A 118 2.51 2.72 -27.70
C LYS A 118 1.47 1.61 -27.78
N ARG A 119 0.56 1.50 -26.80
CA ARG A 119 -0.50 0.47 -26.73
C ARG A 119 0.05 -0.96 -26.82
N ALA A 120 1.26 -1.19 -26.30
CA ALA A 120 1.79 -2.54 -26.16
C ALA A 120 0.89 -3.34 -25.20
N LYS A 121 0.66 -4.61 -25.53
CA LYS A 121 -0.08 -5.55 -24.68
C LYS A 121 0.86 -6.43 -23.88
N ASP A 122 1.83 -7.01 -24.58
CA ASP A 122 2.74 -8.00 -24.03
C ASP A 122 4.19 -7.54 -24.22
N VAL A 123 5.03 -7.77 -23.22
CA VAL A 123 6.44 -7.38 -23.25
C VAL A 123 7.33 -8.39 -22.54
N VAL A 124 8.54 -8.57 -23.05
CA VAL A 124 9.63 -9.19 -22.32
C VAL A 124 10.56 -8.12 -21.78
N MET A 125 10.80 -8.11 -20.47
CA MET A 125 11.82 -7.27 -19.84
C MET A 125 13.06 -8.10 -19.55
N GLN A 126 14.17 -7.73 -20.18
CA GLN A 126 15.46 -8.34 -19.91
C GLN A 126 16.00 -7.85 -18.59
N VAL A 127 16.25 -8.76 -17.64
CA VAL A 127 16.83 -8.40 -16.35
C VAL A 127 18.29 -7.99 -16.58
N PRO A 128 18.70 -6.76 -16.19
CA PRO A 128 20.05 -6.29 -16.46
C PRO A 128 21.07 -7.04 -15.61
N ASN A 129 22.16 -7.46 -16.23
CA ASN A 129 23.34 -7.93 -15.51
C ASN A 129 24.25 -6.73 -15.17
N LEU A 130 24.19 -6.27 -13.91
CA LEU A 130 24.91 -5.09 -13.45
C LEU A 130 26.23 -5.49 -12.78
N LYS A 131 27.28 -5.65 -13.60
CA LYS A 131 28.65 -5.79 -13.10
C LYS A 131 29.04 -4.53 -12.31
N ASP A 132 29.78 -4.70 -11.21
CA ASP A 132 30.27 -3.63 -10.33
C ASP A 132 29.17 -2.78 -9.65
N CYS A 133 27.97 -3.35 -9.47
CA CYS A 133 26.87 -2.75 -8.71
C CYS A 133 26.78 -3.35 -7.30
N THR A 134 26.26 -2.59 -6.34
CA THR A 134 26.00 -3.08 -4.98
C THR A 134 24.75 -3.96 -4.89
N LEU A 135 23.90 -3.96 -5.93
CA LEU A 135 22.71 -4.80 -5.99
C LEU A 135 23.07 -6.16 -6.56
N ASP A 136 22.78 -7.22 -5.81
CA ASP A 136 22.88 -8.59 -6.33
C ASP A 136 21.75 -8.90 -7.33
N ALA A 137 21.89 -10.03 -8.04
CA ALA A 137 20.94 -10.43 -9.07
C ALA A 137 19.53 -10.68 -8.53
N ALA A 138 19.40 -11.26 -7.33
CA ALA A 138 18.10 -11.49 -6.70
C ALA A 138 17.39 -10.16 -6.43
N ARG A 139 18.13 -9.19 -5.89
CA ARG A 139 17.61 -7.86 -5.59
C ARG A 139 17.20 -7.09 -6.84
N VAL A 140 17.95 -7.21 -7.94
CA VAL A 140 17.57 -6.64 -9.24
C VAL A 140 16.25 -7.25 -9.73
N VAL A 141 16.09 -8.58 -9.67
CA VAL A 141 14.85 -9.27 -10.08
C VAL A 141 13.67 -8.84 -9.23
N GLU A 142 13.85 -8.72 -7.92
CA GLU A 142 12.80 -8.27 -7.00
C GLU A 142 12.34 -6.85 -7.32
N LEU A 143 13.29 -5.93 -7.50
CA LEU A 143 13.01 -4.52 -7.80
C LEU A 143 12.30 -4.35 -9.14
N LEU A 144 12.75 -5.07 -10.19
CA LEU A 144 12.10 -5.04 -11.50
C LEU A 144 10.68 -5.62 -11.41
N SER A 145 10.50 -6.72 -10.68
CA SER A 145 9.19 -7.37 -10.49
C SER A 145 8.21 -6.43 -9.79
N GLN A 146 8.61 -5.90 -8.64
CA GLN A 146 7.84 -4.95 -7.84
C GLN A 146 7.49 -3.70 -8.66
N ALA A 147 8.48 -3.05 -9.28
CA ALA A 147 8.27 -1.85 -10.07
C ALA A 147 7.37 -2.12 -11.28
N SER A 148 7.47 -3.30 -11.89
CA SER A 148 6.62 -3.69 -13.02
C SER A 148 5.15 -3.80 -12.60
N MET A 149 4.88 -4.50 -11.50
CA MET A 149 3.52 -4.62 -10.94
C MET A 149 2.94 -3.24 -10.63
N LEU A 150 3.67 -2.44 -9.85
CA LEU A 150 3.15 -1.17 -9.33
C LEU A 150 3.03 -0.08 -10.41
N SER A 151 3.92 -0.06 -11.40
CA SER A 151 3.87 0.88 -12.52
C SER A 151 2.84 0.50 -13.57
N ASN A 152 2.49 -0.79 -13.67
CA ASN A 152 1.49 -1.24 -14.63
C ASN A 152 0.04 -0.95 -14.17
N TYR A 153 -0.17 -0.66 -12.88
CA TYR A 153 -1.46 -0.27 -12.30
C TYR A 153 -2.13 0.94 -12.98
N GLN A 154 -3.46 0.94 -13.06
CA GLN A 154 -4.26 2.11 -13.43
C GLN A 154 -5.71 2.01 -12.95
N PHE A 155 -6.16 3.00 -12.17
CA PHE A 155 -7.55 3.03 -11.69
C PHE A 155 -8.49 3.65 -12.74
N ASP A 156 -9.12 2.80 -13.56
CA ASP A 156 -9.96 3.20 -14.70
C ASP A 156 -11.43 2.74 -14.60
N GLN A 157 -11.81 2.17 -13.46
CA GLN A 157 -13.11 1.51 -13.25
C GLN A 157 -14.30 2.38 -13.68
N TYR A 158 -14.25 3.68 -13.35
CA TYR A 158 -15.33 4.64 -13.60
C TYR A 158 -15.22 5.44 -14.90
N LEU A 159 -14.17 5.22 -15.72
CA LEU A 159 -13.94 6.02 -16.94
C LEU A 159 -14.64 5.41 -18.17
N THR A 160 -15.47 6.12 -18.90
CA THR A 160 -16.03 5.56 -20.16
C THR A 160 -14.94 5.43 -21.23
N ASP A 161 -14.88 4.27 -21.90
CA ASP A 161 -14.00 4.13 -23.07
C ASP A 161 -14.58 4.94 -24.24
N SER A 162 -13.75 5.76 -24.86
CA SER A 162 -14.13 6.63 -25.97
C SER A 162 -12.98 6.79 -26.93
N LYS A 163 -13.29 7.11 -28.18
CA LYS A 163 -12.28 7.31 -29.23
C LYS A 163 -11.92 8.79 -29.37
N ASP A 164 -10.68 9.07 -29.76
CA ASP A 164 -10.25 10.40 -30.18
C ASP A 164 -10.65 10.71 -31.63
N VAL A 165 -10.25 11.87 -32.14
CA VAL A 165 -10.57 12.33 -33.50
C VAL A 165 -9.94 11.45 -34.59
N TYR A 166 -8.97 10.60 -34.24
CA TYR A 166 -8.29 9.67 -35.14
C TYR A 166 -8.84 8.23 -35.01
N GLY A 167 -9.87 8.03 -34.18
CA GLY A 167 -10.50 6.72 -33.98
C GLY A 167 -9.79 5.82 -32.97
N GLU A 168 -8.78 6.32 -32.25
CA GLU A 168 -8.07 5.55 -31.22
C GLU A 168 -8.71 5.66 -29.84
N ASN A 169 -8.70 4.57 -29.06
CA ASN A 169 -9.22 4.61 -27.69
C ASN A 169 -8.41 5.58 -26.81
N LYS A 170 -9.07 6.54 -26.16
CA LYS A 170 -8.41 7.51 -25.28
C LYS A 170 -7.84 6.86 -24.02
N LEU A 171 -8.47 5.79 -23.54
CA LEU A 171 -7.94 5.03 -22.42
C LEU A 171 -6.73 4.23 -22.88
N ARG A 172 -5.58 4.53 -22.26
CA ARG A 172 -4.40 3.67 -22.32
C ARG A 172 -4.58 2.65 -21.22
N LEU A 173 -4.76 1.39 -21.57
CA LEU A 173 -4.91 0.31 -20.60
C LEU A 173 -3.52 -0.18 -20.12
N PRO A 174 -3.46 -0.81 -18.94
CA PRO A 174 -2.30 -1.61 -18.53
C PRO A 174 -1.88 -2.62 -19.60
N LEU A 175 -0.59 -2.98 -19.59
CA LEU A 175 -0.11 -4.16 -20.32
C LEU A 175 -0.81 -5.40 -19.74
N GLU A 176 -1.18 -6.34 -20.61
CA GLU A 176 -1.85 -7.58 -20.22
C GLU A 176 -0.84 -8.58 -19.65
N GLN A 177 0.36 -8.67 -20.25
CA GLN A 177 1.40 -9.60 -19.82
C GLN A 177 2.79 -8.96 -19.82
N ILE A 178 3.54 -9.17 -18.73
CA ILE A 178 4.95 -8.81 -18.60
C ILE A 178 5.71 -10.10 -18.30
N TYR A 179 6.75 -10.38 -19.08
CA TYR A 179 7.66 -11.49 -18.83
C TYR A 179 9.01 -10.96 -18.38
N LEU A 180 9.59 -11.54 -17.32
CA LEU A 180 10.98 -11.29 -16.97
C LEU A 180 11.87 -12.36 -17.59
N ASP A 181 12.83 -11.92 -18.39
CA ASP A 181 13.86 -12.76 -19.00
C ASP A 181 15.05 -12.84 -18.03
N THR A 182 15.02 -13.88 -17.19
CA THR A 182 16.03 -14.21 -16.16
C THR A 182 16.02 -15.71 -15.86
N SER A 183 17.00 -16.18 -15.08
CA SER A 183 17.17 -17.56 -14.66
C SER A 183 15.96 -18.08 -13.86
N ALA A 184 15.63 -19.36 -14.06
CA ALA A 184 14.55 -20.04 -13.35
C ALA A 184 14.77 -20.13 -11.83
N GLU A 185 16.00 -19.95 -11.35
CA GLU A 185 16.31 -19.92 -9.92
C GLU A 185 15.61 -18.77 -9.19
N PHE A 186 15.30 -17.67 -9.88
CA PHE A 186 14.60 -16.52 -9.32
C PHE A 186 13.07 -16.63 -9.38
N GLN A 187 12.51 -17.78 -9.81
CA GLN A 187 11.07 -18.00 -9.90
C GLN A 187 10.35 -17.69 -8.57
N LYS A 188 10.97 -18.04 -7.43
CA LYS A 188 10.41 -17.76 -6.10
C LYS A 188 10.41 -16.26 -5.80
N ASN A 189 11.49 -15.53 -6.10
CA ASN A 189 11.55 -14.07 -5.90
C ASN A 189 10.49 -13.36 -6.73
N VAL A 190 10.30 -13.75 -8.00
CA VAL A 190 9.25 -13.18 -8.86
C VAL A 190 7.86 -13.49 -8.31
N ALA A 191 7.58 -14.75 -7.98
CA ALA A 191 6.26 -15.15 -7.45
C ALA A 191 5.91 -14.42 -6.14
N GLU A 192 6.88 -14.23 -5.25
CA GLU A 192 6.72 -13.46 -4.02
C GLU A 192 6.37 -11.99 -4.33
N GLN A 193 7.17 -11.31 -5.17
CA GLN A 193 6.93 -9.91 -5.52
C GLN A 193 5.62 -9.70 -6.30
N VAL A 194 5.20 -10.68 -7.10
CA VAL A 194 3.87 -10.67 -7.72
C VAL A 194 2.78 -10.70 -6.67
N ALA A 195 2.84 -11.65 -5.71
CA ALA A 195 1.82 -11.75 -4.68
C ALA A 195 1.74 -10.49 -3.81
N VAL A 196 2.87 -9.94 -3.38
CA VAL A 196 2.91 -8.70 -2.59
C VAL A 196 2.45 -7.50 -3.43
N GLY A 197 2.84 -7.43 -4.70
CA GLY A 197 2.41 -6.39 -5.63
C GLY A 197 0.90 -6.40 -5.90
N GLU A 198 0.31 -7.59 -6.05
CA GLU A 198 -1.15 -7.76 -6.16
C GLU A 198 -1.88 -7.26 -4.92
N GLU A 199 -1.40 -7.61 -3.72
CA GLU A 199 -2.02 -7.17 -2.47
C GLU A 199 -1.81 -5.66 -2.21
N THR A 200 -0.71 -5.09 -2.70
CA THR A 200 -0.52 -3.64 -2.72
C THR A 200 -1.55 -2.97 -3.65
N ILE A 201 -1.76 -3.52 -4.85
CA ILE A 201 -2.76 -3.05 -5.81
C ILE A 201 -4.19 -3.21 -5.28
N PHE A 202 -4.46 -4.31 -4.57
CA PHE A 202 -5.71 -4.54 -3.87
C PHE A 202 -5.99 -3.43 -2.84
N ALA A 203 -5.00 -3.08 -2.00
CA ALA A 203 -5.11 -1.95 -1.08
C ALA A 203 -5.31 -0.61 -1.80
N ARG A 204 -4.61 -0.39 -2.93
CA ARG A 204 -4.84 0.80 -3.79
C ARG A 204 -6.27 0.86 -4.30
N ASN A 205 -6.84 -0.25 -4.74
CA ASN A 205 -8.20 -0.29 -5.26
C ASN A 205 -9.24 0.01 -4.19
N LEU A 206 -9.04 -0.51 -2.97
CA LEU A 206 -9.87 -0.17 -1.82
C LEU A 206 -9.83 1.33 -1.53
N GLY A 207 -8.64 1.91 -1.41
CA GLY A 207 -8.49 3.34 -1.13
C GLY A 207 -9.00 4.26 -2.24
N ASN A 208 -8.93 3.84 -3.52
CA ASN A 208 -9.48 4.60 -4.65
C ASN A 208 -10.97 4.39 -4.88
N GLY A 209 -11.54 3.33 -4.29
CA GLY A 209 -12.97 3.08 -4.33
C GLY A 209 -13.74 4.19 -3.62
N ARG A 210 -14.90 4.55 -4.16
CA ARG A 210 -15.70 5.66 -3.61
C ARG A 210 -16.57 5.16 -2.47
N SER A 211 -16.77 6.00 -1.45
CA SER A 211 -17.47 5.66 -0.21
C SER A 211 -18.92 5.18 -0.38
N HIS A 212 -19.62 5.56 -1.46
CA HIS A 212 -20.94 5.00 -1.77
C HIS A 212 -20.92 3.51 -2.16
N ILE A 213 -19.74 2.95 -2.44
CA ILE A 213 -19.52 1.51 -2.70
C ILE A 213 -18.65 0.92 -1.58
N VAL A 214 -17.50 1.55 -1.29
CA VAL A 214 -16.53 1.09 -0.29
C VAL A 214 -16.89 1.71 1.06
N ASP A 215 -17.99 1.24 1.64
CA ASP A 215 -18.46 1.58 2.97
C ASP A 215 -18.02 0.52 4.01
N PRO A 216 -18.36 0.64 5.31
CA PRO A 216 -18.00 -0.35 6.31
C PRO A 216 -18.52 -1.76 5.98
N ALA A 217 -19.70 -1.89 5.36
CA ALA A 217 -20.27 -3.19 4.99
C ALA A 217 -19.51 -3.85 3.84
N PHE A 218 -19.18 -3.10 2.80
CA PHE A 218 -18.36 -3.61 1.72
C PHE A 218 -16.98 -4.06 2.21
N MET A 219 -16.36 -3.29 3.11
CA MET A 219 -15.08 -3.67 3.72
C MET A 219 -15.19 -4.97 4.54
N GLU A 220 -16.30 -5.17 5.25
CA GLU A 220 -16.60 -6.46 5.89
C GLU A 220 -16.71 -7.59 4.86
N GLU A 221 -17.47 -7.41 3.78
CA GLU A 221 -17.64 -8.44 2.75
C GLU A 221 -16.30 -8.83 2.11
N VAL A 222 -15.45 -7.84 1.83
CA VAL A 222 -14.09 -8.05 1.29
C VAL A 222 -13.22 -8.83 2.27
N ALA A 223 -13.27 -8.50 3.56
CA ALA A 223 -12.56 -9.24 4.60
C ALA A 223 -13.07 -10.67 4.73
N ARG A 224 -14.39 -10.89 4.65
CA ARG A 224 -14.99 -12.24 4.63
C ARG A 224 -14.56 -13.04 3.41
N ALA A 225 -14.55 -12.44 2.23
CA ALA A 225 -14.06 -13.09 1.01
C ALA A 225 -12.56 -13.43 1.07
N SER A 226 -11.82 -12.84 2.01
CA SER A 226 -10.40 -13.16 2.21
C SER A 226 -10.17 -14.50 2.90
N THR A 227 -11.18 -15.11 3.53
CA THR A 227 -11.07 -16.45 4.15
C THR A 227 -10.90 -17.59 3.14
N GLU A 228 -11.03 -17.31 1.84
CA GLU A 228 -10.62 -18.24 0.77
C GLU A 228 -9.09 -18.49 0.77
N LEU A 229 -8.31 -17.60 1.41
CA LEU A 229 -6.87 -17.77 1.55
C LEU A 229 -6.53 -18.73 2.71
N PRO A 230 -5.39 -19.45 2.63
CA PRO A 230 -5.01 -20.44 3.64
C PRO A 230 -4.89 -19.88 5.06
N ASN A 231 -5.34 -20.67 6.04
CA ASN A 231 -5.20 -20.42 7.48
C ASN A 231 -5.79 -19.09 7.97
N MET A 232 -6.77 -18.53 7.26
CA MET A 232 -7.41 -17.27 7.62
C MET A 232 -8.85 -17.46 8.09
N THR A 233 -9.17 -16.91 9.26
CA THR A 233 -10.54 -16.86 9.80
C THR A 233 -10.97 -15.42 10.02
N VAL A 234 -12.29 -15.18 10.04
CA VAL A 234 -12.85 -13.83 10.23
C VAL A 234 -13.94 -13.85 11.31
N ARG A 235 -13.90 -12.86 12.20
CA ARG A 235 -14.96 -12.51 13.15
C ARG A 235 -15.32 -11.06 12.97
N VAL A 236 -16.60 -10.71 13.10
CA VAL A 236 -17.07 -9.34 12.97
C VAL A 236 -17.87 -8.98 14.20
N LEU A 237 -17.52 -7.86 14.82
CA LEU A 237 -18.31 -7.22 15.87
C LEU A 237 -19.12 -6.12 15.21
N GLN A 238 -20.43 -6.33 15.14
CA GLN A 238 -21.36 -5.32 14.64
C GLN A 238 -21.81 -4.41 15.77
N GLN A 239 -22.67 -3.44 15.48
CA GLN A 239 -23.05 -2.38 16.42
C GLN A 239 -23.45 -2.92 17.81
N GLU A 240 -24.31 -3.93 17.90
CA GLU A 240 -24.73 -4.51 19.18
C GLU A 240 -23.58 -5.15 19.95
N ASP A 241 -22.60 -5.73 19.27
CA ASP A 241 -21.41 -6.30 19.91
C ASP A 241 -20.49 -5.20 20.42
N LEU A 242 -20.31 -4.12 19.64
CA LEU A 242 -19.55 -2.94 20.06
C LEU A 242 -20.18 -2.29 21.31
N GLU A 243 -21.50 -2.25 21.39
CA GLU A 243 -22.26 -1.77 22.56
C GLU A 243 -22.02 -2.66 23.79
N LYS A 244 -22.09 -4.00 23.61
CA LYS A 244 -21.83 -4.98 24.69
C LYS A 244 -20.40 -4.92 25.21
N GLU A 245 -19.43 -4.73 24.31
CA GLU A 245 -18.01 -4.57 24.67
C GLU A 245 -17.70 -3.17 25.25
N GLY A 246 -18.65 -2.22 25.20
CA GLY A 246 -18.44 -0.87 25.72
C GLY A 246 -17.45 -0.04 24.90
N MET A 247 -17.38 -0.26 23.58
CA MET A 247 -16.55 0.52 22.65
C MET A 247 -17.21 1.87 22.31
N ASN A 248 -17.46 2.68 23.34
CA ASN A 248 -18.25 3.91 23.18
C ASN A 248 -17.52 5.00 22.38
N MET A 249 -16.18 5.01 22.34
CA MET A 249 -15.47 5.94 21.47
C MET A 249 -15.72 5.57 20.01
N PHE A 250 -15.62 4.29 19.69
CA PHE A 250 -15.90 3.75 18.37
C PHE A 250 -17.33 4.06 17.92
N LEU A 251 -18.32 3.71 18.76
CA LEU A 251 -19.73 3.95 18.49
C LEU A 251 -20.03 5.44 18.26
N SER A 252 -19.43 6.32 19.07
CA SER A 252 -19.65 7.77 18.96
C SER A 252 -19.22 8.35 17.61
N VAL A 253 -18.20 7.76 16.97
CA VAL A 253 -17.74 8.18 15.64
C VAL A 253 -18.73 7.75 14.56
N GLY A 254 -19.15 6.48 14.59
CA GLY A 254 -19.96 5.89 13.51
C GLY A 254 -21.47 6.11 13.60
N GLN A 255 -22.01 6.59 14.73
CA GLN A 255 -23.46 6.62 15.00
C GLN A 255 -24.31 7.48 14.04
N ALA A 256 -23.68 8.38 13.27
CA ALA A 256 -24.36 9.19 12.25
C ALA A 256 -24.26 8.63 10.83
N GLY A 257 -23.36 7.67 10.59
CA GLY A 257 -23.22 7.02 9.30
C GLY A 257 -24.49 6.24 8.92
N VAL A 258 -24.79 6.17 7.62
CA VAL A 258 -25.88 5.32 7.12
C VAL A 258 -25.57 3.85 7.36
N CYS A 259 -24.29 3.49 7.19
CA CYS A 259 -23.77 2.16 7.43
C CYS A 259 -23.17 2.10 8.85
N PRO A 260 -23.70 1.27 9.76
CA PRO A 260 -23.23 1.21 11.14
C PRO A 260 -21.75 0.82 11.27
N PRO A 261 -21.06 1.31 12.33
CA PRO A 261 -19.68 0.95 12.60
C PRO A 261 -19.54 -0.54 12.91
N ARG A 262 -18.37 -1.09 12.59
CA ARG A 262 -18.02 -2.49 12.84
C ARG A 262 -16.53 -2.67 13.02
N LEU A 263 -16.16 -3.62 13.88
CA LEU A 263 -14.78 -4.07 14.02
C LEU A 263 -14.64 -5.45 13.39
N VAL A 264 -13.87 -5.54 12.31
CA VAL A 264 -13.60 -6.81 11.63
C VAL A 264 -12.25 -7.34 12.09
N ILE A 265 -12.22 -8.56 12.59
CA ILE A 265 -11.00 -9.25 13.03
C ILE A 265 -10.72 -10.41 12.08
N LEU A 266 -9.56 -10.40 11.43
CA LEU A 266 -9.02 -11.53 10.70
C LEU A 266 -7.90 -12.15 11.52
N GLU A 267 -7.93 -13.46 11.70
CA GLU A 267 -6.82 -14.20 12.30
C GLU A 267 -6.14 -15.02 11.22
N TYR A 268 -4.83 -14.87 11.09
CA TYR A 268 -3.99 -15.73 10.27
C TYR A 268 -3.13 -16.61 11.18
N LYS A 269 -3.27 -17.92 11.05
CA LYS A 269 -2.50 -18.92 11.81
C LYS A 269 -1.38 -19.49 10.94
N GLY A 270 -0.28 -18.75 10.83
CA GLY A 270 0.88 -19.11 10.01
C GLY A 270 1.89 -20.03 10.70
N ASN A 271 1.95 -20.02 12.03
CA ASN A 271 2.83 -20.89 12.80
C ASN A 271 2.05 -21.68 13.87
N PRO A 272 1.77 -22.98 13.65
CA PRO A 272 1.06 -23.82 14.63
C PRO A 272 1.89 -24.14 15.88
N ASP A 273 3.21 -23.97 15.85
CA ASP A 273 4.12 -24.30 16.95
C ASP A 273 4.33 -23.12 17.92
N SER A 274 3.73 -21.96 17.64
CA SER A 274 3.83 -20.74 18.43
C SER A 274 2.44 -20.23 18.81
N ASP A 275 2.28 -19.78 20.06
CA ASP A 275 1.06 -19.07 20.49
C ASP A 275 1.21 -17.53 20.37
N GLU A 276 2.41 -17.05 20.07
CA GLU A 276 2.70 -15.62 19.97
C GLU A 276 1.94 -14.99 18.80
N LYS A 277 1.39 -13.80 19.01
CA LYS A 277 0.64 -13.07 17.98
C LYS A 277 1.20 -11.67 17.78
N VAL A 278 1.22 -11.23 16.54
CA VAL A 278 1.41 -9.82 16.17
C VAL A 278 0.06 -9.25 15.77
N ALA A 279 -0.35 -8.14 16.38
CA ALA A 279 -1.56 -7.43 15.99
C ALA A 279 -1.25 -6.35 14.95
N LEU A 280 -2.02 -6.33 13.86
CA LEU A 280 -2.05 -5.25 12.88
C LEU A 280 -3.40 -4.55 12.96
N VAL A 281 -3.45 -3.26 13.27
CA VAL A 281 -4.73 -2.54 13.46
C VAL A 281 -4.82 -1.36 12.49
N GLY A 282 -5.79 -1.36 11.60
CA GLY A 282 -5.93 -0.32 10.59
C GLY A 282 -7.06 0.65 10.89
N LYS A 283 -6.81 1.97 10.76
CA LYS A 283 -7.89 2.98 10.69
C LYS A 283 -8.71 2.73 9.44
N GLY A 284 -10.02 2.59 9.60
CA GLY A 284 -10.96 2.25 8.52
C GLY A 284 -12.10 3.25 8.38
N ILE A 285 -11.81 4.56 8.43
CA ILE A 285 -12.85 5.57 8.23
C ILE A 285 -13.16 5.66 6.73
N THR A 286 -14.26 5.05 6.30
CA THR A 286 -14.58 4.88 4.87
C THR A 286 -14.97 6.18 4.18
N PHE A 287 -15.45 7.14 4.97
CA PHE A 287 -15.51 8.53 4.59
C PHE A 287 -15.45 9.42 5.84
N ASP A 288 -14.65 10.47 5.79
CA ASP A 288 -14.49 11.41 6.88
C ASP A 288 -14.95 12.81 6.50
N THR A 289 -16.11 13.22 7.03
CA THR A 289 -16.58 14.61 6.89
C THR A 289 -15.94 15.55 7.91
N GLY A 290 -15.29 15.01 8.94
CA GLY A 290 -14.94 15.70 10.18
C GLY A 290 -16.07 15.79 11.20
N GLY A 291 -17.23 15.20 10.90
CA GLY A 291 -18.42 15.27 11.76
C GLY A 291 -18.93 16.71 11.90
N LEU A 292 -19.29 17.11 13.13
CA LEU A 292 -19.73 18.50 13.38
C LEU A 292 -18.57 19.51 13.36
N ASN A 293 -17.32 19.04 13.42
CA ASN A 293 -16.13 19.83 13.09
C ASN A 293 -15.80 19.68 11.60
N LEU A 294 -16.78 20.02 10.77
CA LEU A 294 -16.75 19.81 9.32
C LEU A 294 -15.45 20.30 8.67
N LYS A 295 -14.85 19.44 7.86
CA LYS A 295 -13.69 19.78 7.02
C LYS A 295 -14.06 20.88 6.01
N PRO A 296 -13.15 21.83 5.73
CA PRO A 296 -13.36 22.84 4.70
C PRO A 296 -13.34 22.23 3.29
N THR A 297 -13.95 22.92 2.34
CA THR A 297 -13.84 22.61 0.90
C THR A 297 -12.37 22.54 0.47
N GLY A 298 -12.03 21.55 -0.36
CA GLY A 298 -10.66 21.22 -0.77
C GLY A 298 -9.97 20.19 0.14
N ALA A 299 -10.48 19.96 1.36
CA ALA A 299 -9.94 18.96 2.28
C ALA A 299 -10.86 17.73 2.48
N ILE A 300 -12.08 17.77 1.96
CA ILE A 300 -13.11 16.75 2.21
C ILE A 300 -13.25 15.75 1.04
N GLU A 301 -12.90 16.16 -0.17
CA GLU A 301 -13.21 15.47 -1.43
C GLU A 301 -12.50 14.11 -1.54
N ASP A 302 -11.27 14.02 -1.01
CA ASP A 302 -10.45 12.82 -1.05
C ASP A 302 -10.57 11.95 0.22
N MET A 303 -11.50 12.25 1.13
CA MET A 303 -11.64 11.54 2.41
C MET A 303 -12.23 10.13 2.31
N HIS A 304 -12.55 9.65 1.11
CA HIS A 304 -12.72 8.22 0.84
C HIS A 304 -11.43 7.42 1.06
N THR A 305 -10.26 8.08 1.04
CA THR A 305 -8.96 7.45 1.29
C THR A 305 -8.64 7.30 2.78
N ASP A 306 -9.50 7.79 3.68
CA ASP A 306 -9.24 7.81 5.12
C ASP A 306 -9.38 6.43 5.82
N MET A 307 -9.56 5.40 5.00
CA MET A 307 -9.54 3.97 5.34
C MET A 307 -8.27 3.25 4.88
N CYS A 308 -7.30 3.96 4.28
CA CYS A 308 -6.08 3.34 3.73
C CYS A 308 -5.27 2.56 4.77
N GLY A 309 -5.39 2.89 6.06
CA GLY A 309 -4.79 2.09 7.14
C GLY A 309 -5.35 0.67 7.20
N SER A 310 -6.67 0.52 7.18
CA SER A 310 -7.36 -0.78 7.08
C SER A 310 -7.05 -1.50 5.77
N ALA A 311 -6.98 -0.78 4.65
CA ALA A 311 -6.60 -1.38 3.37
C ALA A 311 -5.17 -1.96 3.41
N ALA A 312 -4.23 -1.23 4.04
CA ALA A 312 -2.83 -1.65 4.15
C ALA A 312 -2.65 -2.89 5.03
N VAL A 313 -3.24 -2.92 6.23
CA VAL A 313 -3.13 -4.10 7.12
C VAL A 313 -3.84 -5.32 6.53
N LEU A 314 -4.96 -5.13 5.82
CA LEU A 314 -5.66 -6.22 5.13
C LEU A 314 -4.81 -6.77 3.97
N GLY A 315 -4.20 -5.91 3.15
CA GLY A 315 -3.28 -6.34 2.09
C GLY A 315 -2.07 -7.09 2.65
N ALA A 316 -1.49 -6.61 3.75
CA ALA A 316 -0.34 -7.24 4.38
C ALA A 316 -0.64 -8.66 4.91
N VAL A 317 -1.76 -8.85 5.64
CA VAL A 317 -2.13 -10.19 6.16
C VAL A 317 -2.50 -11.16 5.03
N ARG A 318 -3.14 -10.66 3.95
CA ARG A 318 -3.43 -11.46 2.76
C ARG A 318 -2.13 -11.88 2.05
N ALA A 319 -1.15 -11.00 1.92
CA ALA A 319 0.16 -11.33 1.37
C ALA A 319 0.90 -12.36 2.24
N ALA A 320 0.87 -12.21 3.56
CA ALA A 320 1.46 -13.17 4.50
C ALA A 320 0.83 -14.57 4.35
N SER A 321 -0.50 -14.65 4.29
CA SER A 321 -1.23 -15.91 4.09
C SER A 321 -0.91 -16.57 2.74
N ARG A 322 -0.88 -15.78 1.64
CA ARG A 322 -0.52 -16.27 0.30
C ARG A 322 0.90 -16.84 0.23
N GLN A 323 1.82 -16.26 0.99
CA GLN A 323 3.23 -16.67 1.04
C GLN A 323 3.51 -17.71 2.13
N GLY A 324 2.51 -18.08 2.94
CA GLY A 324 2.66 -19.08 3.99
C GLY A 324 3.68 -18.68 5.05
N LEU A 325 3.74 -17.38 5.41
CA LEU A 325 4.70 -16.90 6.41
C LEU A 325 4.45 -17.56 7.77
N LYS A 326 5.52 -17.96 8.46
CA LYS A 326 5.48 -18.60 9.77
C LYS A 326 5.27 -17.58 10.89
N VAL A 327 4.13 -16.92 10.89
CA VAL A 327 3.75 -15.93 11.93
C VAL A 327 2.26 -15.98 12.18
N ASN A 328 1.84 -15.86 13.45
CA ASN A 328 0.42 -15.68 13.77
C ASN A 328 0.06 -14.21 13.86
N ILE A 329 -0.96 -13.80 13.11
CA ILE A 329 -1.38 -12.40 12.96
C ILE A 329 -2.83 -12.25 13.40
N VAL A 330 -3.12 -11.20 14.16
CA VAL A 330 -4.48 -10.71 14.40
C VAL A 330 -4.61 -9.36 13.72
N CYS A 331 -5.33 -9.33 12.60
CA CYS A 331 -5.58 -8.12 11.83
C CYS A 331 -6.95 -7.54 12.20
N ALA A 332 -7.00 -6.30 12.66
CA ALA A 332 -8.22 -5.60 13.05
C ALA A 332 -8.48 -4.41 12.13
N LEU A 333 -9.66 -4.37 11.51
CA LEU A 333 -10.13 -3.26 10.69
C LEU A 333 -11.16 -2.47 11.49
N ALA A 334 -10.80 -1.25 11.91
CA ALA A 334 -11.68 -0.36 12.66
C ALA A 334 -12.53 0.47 11.69
N LEU A 335 -13.67 -0.09 11.27
CA LEU A 335 -14.50 0.44 10.19
C LEU A 335 -15.64 1.33 10.70
N ALA A 336 -15.69 2.58 10.27
CA ALA A 336 -16.77 3.51 10.55
C ALA A 336 -16.90 4.56 9.44
N GLU A 337 -18.00 5.32 9.44
CA GLU A 337 -18.14 6.53 8.64
C GLU A 337 -18.35 7.72 9.59
N ASN A 338 -17.49 8.75 9.50
CA ASN A 338 -17.63 9.95 10.31
C ASN A 338 -18.50 10.96 9.56
N ALA A 339 -19.82 10.83 9.76
CA ALA A 339 -20.83 11.57 9.01
C ALA A 339 -21.43 12.74 9.81
N ILE A 340 -22.02 13.69 9.08
CA ILE A 340 -22.90 14.72 9.63
C ILE A 340 -24.33 14.17 9.68
N GLY A 341 -25.05 14.42 10.76
CA GLY A 341 -26.46 14.05 10.86
C GLY A 341 -27.05 14.38 12.22
N SER A 342 -28.34 14.09 12.39
CA SER A 342 -29.05 14.31 13.66
C SER A 342 -28.49 13.49 14.81
N LYS A 343 -27.78 12.40 14.51
CA LYS A 343 -27.08 11.54 15.48
C LYS A 343 -25.59 11.85 15.62
N ALA A 344 -25.05 12.84 14.90
CA ALA A 344 -23.61 13.13 14.96
C ALA A 344 -23.17 13.47 16.39
N VAL A 345 -22.01 12.94 16.78
CA VAL A 345 -21.43 13.26 18.09
C VAL A 345 -21.16 14.76 18.17
N LYS A 346 -21.48 15.35 19.33
CA LYS A 346 -21.24 16.77 19.56
C LYS A 346 -19.84 16.99 20.10
N PRO A 347 -19.19 18.11 19.76
CA PRO A 347 -17.94 18.50 20.40
C PRO A 347 -18.11 18.55 21.93
N LEU A 348 -17.07 18.14 22.65
CA LEU A 348 -17.01 18.01 24.12
C LEU A 348 -17.88 16.88 24.69
N THR A 349 -18.41 15.98 23.86
CA THR A 349 -19.01 14.73 24.37
C THR A 349 -17.95 13.91 25.09
N ILE A 350 -18.23 13.51 26.32
CA ILE A 350 -17.36 12.63 27.11
C ILE A 350 -17.87 11.20 26.99
N VAL A 351 -17.02 10.30 26.52
CA VAL A 351 -17.30 8.88 26.36
C VAL A 351 -16.31 8.03 27.15
N LYS A 352 -16.75 6.88 27.66
CA LYS A 352 -15.87 5.91 28.31
C LYS A 352 -15.39 4.88 27.30
N SER A 353 -14.08 4.79 27.09
CA SER A 353 -13.46 3.79 26.21
C SER A 353 -13.63 2.35 26.71
N HIS A 354 -13.37 1.37 25.84
CA HIS A 354 -13.31 -0.05 26.20
C HIS A 354 -12.26 -0.33 27.29
N LYS A 355 -11.13 0.39 27.30
CA LYS A 355 -10.12 0.31 28.38
C LYS A 355 -10.58 0.98 29.69
N GLY A 356 -11.69 1.70 29.69
CA GLY A 356 -12.28 2.36 30.85
C GLY A 356 -11.85 3.81 31.08
N ILE A 357 -10.97 4.35 30.24
CA ILE A 357 -10.53 5.76 30.24
C ILE A 357 -11.66 6.64 29.71
N THR A 358 -12.00 7.73 30.42
CA THR A 358 -12.97 8.72 29.93
C THR A 358 -12.29 9.74 29.01
N VAL A 359 -12.87 9.96 27.82
CA VAL A 359 -12.32 10.82 26.78
C VAL A 359 -13.34 11.89 26.38
N GLU A 360 -12.95 13.16 26.53
CA GLU A 360 -13.67 14.30 25.96
C GLU A 360 -13.32 14.42 24.47
N ASN A 361 -14.28 14.18 23.58
CA ASN A 361 -14.10 14.40 22.16
C ASN A 361 -14.24 15.91 21.83
N ASN A 362 -13.16 16.66 21.95
CA ASN A 362 -13.16 18.10 21.75
C ASN A 362 -13.02 18.54 20.28
N ASN A 363 -12.68 17.62 19.38
CA ASN A 363 -12.72 17.83 17.94
C ASN A 363 -13.17 16.53 17.24
N THR A 364 -14.36 16.56 16.65
CA THR A 364 -14.98 15.40 15.97
C THR A 364 -14.28 15.00 14.66
N ASP A 365 -13.35 15.83 14.17
CA ASP A 365 -12.41 15.55 13.07
C ASP A 365 -11.12 14.83 13.56
N ALA A 366 -11.07 14.47 14.85
CA ALA A 366 -10.03 13.63 15.42
C ALA A 366 -10.59 12.25 15.76
N GLU A 367 -11.39 11.70 14.85
CA GLU A 367 -12.16 10.45 14.96
C GLU A 367 -11.29 9.19 14.86
N GLY A 368 -10.26 9.18 14.00
CA GLY A 368 -9.47 7.99 13.72
C GLY A 368 -8.81 7.40 14.96
N ARG A 369 -8.30 8.27 15.84
CA ARG A 369 -7.68 7.83 17.10
C ARG A 369 -8.69 7.26 18.10
N LEU A 370 -9.95 7.69 18.04
CA LEU A 370 -11.03 7.20 18.90
C LEU A 370 -11.41 5.76 18.51
N VAL A 371 -11.63 5.49 17.23
CA VAL A 371 -11.93 4.12 16.76
C VAL A 371 -10.74 3.17 17.00
N LEU A 372 -9.51 3.66 16.80
CA LEU A 372 -8.29 2.88 17.06
C LEU A 372 -8.09 2.59 18.54
N GLY A 373 -8.30 3.56 19.43
CA GLY A 373 -8.13 3.37 20.87
C GLY A 373 -9.00 2.23 21.41
N ASP A 374 -10.27 2.18 21.02
CA ASP A 374 -11.16 1.06 21.39
C ASP A 374 -10.72 -0.25 20.70
N ALA A 375 -10.48 -0.25 19.39
CA ALA A 375 -10.08 -1.44 18.65
C ALA A 375 -8.79 -2.08 19.19
N MET A 376 -7.74 -1.28 19.43
CA MET A 376 -6.48 -1.76 19.99
C MET A 376 -6.67 -2.34 21.39
N SER A 377 -7.44 -1.66 22.25
CA SER A 377 -7.66 -2.14 23.62
C SER A 377 -8.47 -3.45 23.65
N TYR A 378 -9.43 -3.62 22.74
CA TYR A 378 -10.16 -4.87 22.55
C TYR A 378 -9.24 -6.00 22.07
N VAL A 379 -8.47 -5.76 20.99
CA VAL A 379 -7.54 -6.75 20.43
C VAL A 379 -6.54 -7.23 21.47
N GLN A 380 -6.01 -6.33 22.28
CA GLN A 380 -5.08 -6.68 23.35
C GLN A 380 -5.71 -7.57 24.42
N LYS A 381 -6.95 -7.27 24.84
CA LYS A 381 -7.66 -8.01 25.89
C LYS A 381 -8.08 -9.41 25.41
N GLU A 382 -8.62 -9.50 24.20
CA GLU A 382 -9.18 -10.74 23.65
C GLU A 382 -8.08 -11.67 23.11
N TYR A 383 -7.11 -11.14 22.36
CA TYR A 383 -6.14 -11.96 21.62
C TYR A 383 -4.73 -11.95 22.21
N LYS A 384 -4.42 -11.05 23.15
CA LYS A 384 -3.14 -10.98 23.89
C LYS A 384 -1.89 -11.04 22.99
N PRO A 385 -1.79 -10.19 21.95
CA PRO A 385 -0.60 -10.13 21.11
C PRO A 385 0.61 -9.63 21.91
N LYS A 386 1.83 -10.02 21.51
CA LYS A 386 3.06 -9.46 22.10
C LYS A 386 3.42 -8.10 21.52
N LYS A 387 3.03 -7.87 20.26
CA LYS A 387 3.32 -6.65 19.52
C LYS A 387 2.07 -6.15 18.82
N ILE A 388 1.90 -4.84 18.74
CA ILE A 388 0.81 -4.20 18.02
C ILE A 388 1.37 -3.10 17.12
N ILE A 389 1.01 -3.15 15.84
CA ILE A 389 1.37 -2.12 14.86
C ILE A 389 0.06 -1.56 14.33
N ASP A 390 -0.26 -0.32 14.67
CA ASP A 390 -1.41 0.36 14.11
C ASP A 390 -1.01 1.27 12.95
N VAL A 391 -1.87 1.33 11.92
CA VAL A 391 -1.63 2.08 10.68
C VAL A 391 -2.82 2.97 10.38
N ALA A 392 -2.57 4.26 10.21
CA ALA A 392 -3.65 5.23 10.06
C ALA A 392 -3.26 6.46 9.24
N THR A 393 -4.20 6.97 8.46
CA THR A 393 -4.19 8.32 7.91
C THR A 393 -4.62 9.30 9.00
N LEU A 394 -3.73 9.59 9.96
CA LEU A 394 -4.17 10.14 11.23
C LEU A 394 -4.04 11.66 11.33
N THR A 395 -2.92 12.24 10.89
CA THR A 395 -2.70 13.67 11.10
C THR A 395 -2.13 14.41 9.89
N GLY A 396 -2.77 15.53 9.54
CA GLY A 396 -2.17 16.52 8.64
C GLY A 396 -0.88 17.13 9.22
N ALA A 397 -0.72 17.14 10.54
CA ALA A 397 0.52 17.59 11.19
C ALA A 397 1.73 16.72 10.82
N CYS A 398 1.54 15.41 10.62
CA CYS A 398 2.61 14.53 10.16
C CYS A 398 3.03 14.86 8.73
N MET A 399 2.07 15.18 7.85
CA MET A 399 2.35 15.64 6.48
C MET A 399 3.14 16.95 6.46
N VAL A 400 2.79 17.90 7.33
CA VAL A 400 3.54 19.16 7.46
C VAL A 400 4.99 18.92 7.89
N ALA A 401 5.24 17.92 8.74
CA ALA A 401 6.57 17.62 9.26
C ALA A 401 7.45 16.82 8.28
N LEU A 402 6.89 15.78 7.63
CA LEU A 402 7.64 14.79 6.87
C LEU A 402 7.35 14.81 5.35
N GLY A 403 6.40 15.64 4.92
CA GLY A 403 5.90 15.68 3.55
C GLY A 403 5.07 14.44 3.20
N GLU A 404 4.95 14.19 1.90
CA GLU A 404 4.09 13.13 1.36
C GLU A 404 4.86 11.80 1.13
N HIS A 405 6.17 11.74 1.38
CA HIS A 405 7.01 10.61 0.98
C HIS A 405 7.42 9.68 2.11
N CYS A 406 7.08 10.03 3.35
CA CYS A 406 7.54 9.35 4.55
C CYS A 406 6.41 9.31 5.57
N ALA A 407 6.18 8.13 6.17
CA ALA A 407 5.24 7.98 7.28
C ALA A 407 5.86 8.44 8.59
N GLY A 408 5.04 8.97 9.50
CA GLY A 408 5.44 9.18 10.89
C GLY A 408 5.45 7.86 11.63
N LEU A 409 6.56 7.54 12.30
CA LEU A 409 6.68 6.36 13.16
C LEU A 409 6.73 6.80 14.62
N PHE A 410 5.87 6.25 15.45
CA PHE A 410 5.89 6.47 16.90
C PHE A 410 5.87 5.12 17.60
N SER A 411 6.53 4.99 18.76
CA SER A 411 6.59 3.70 19.45
C SER A 411 7.01 3.86 20.90
N ASN A 412 6.56 2.93 21.76
CA ASN A 412 7.06 2.72 23.11
C ASN A 412 8.27 1.77 23.17
N SER A 413 8.70 1.21 22.03
CA SER A 413 9.75 0.19 21.94
C SER A 413 10.80 0.61 20.91
N ASP A 414 12.04 0.84 21.39
CA ASP A 414 13.15 1.28 20.54
C ASP A 414 13.52 0.24 19.49
N ASP A 415 13.46 -1.05 19.86
CA ASP A 415 13.74 -2.18 18.97
C ASP A 415 12.71 -2.26 17.83
N LEU A 416 11.42 -2.24 18.17
CA LEU A 416 10.34 -2.28 17.17
C LEU A 416 10.43 -1.09 16.21
N ALA A 417 10.67 0.11 16.73
CA ALA A 417 10.79 1.30 15.90
C ALA A 417 11.98 1.22 14.94
N LYS A 418 13.15 0.76 15.45
CA LYS A 418 14.34 0.61 14.63
C LYS A 418 14.11 -0.38 13.48
N LYS A 419 13.54 -1.55 13.78
CA LYS A 419 13.22 -2.58 12.78
C LYS A 419 12.30 -2.05 11.69
N LEU A 420 11.19 -1.40 12.06
CA LEU A 420 10.28 -0.82 11.09
C LEU A 420 10.94 0.26 10.21
N GLN A 421 11.82 1.09 10.78
CA GLN A 421 12.54 2.12 10.04
C GLN A 421 13.55 1.53 9.05
N GLU A 422 14.26 0.47 9.45
CA GLU A 422 15.20 -0.28 8.59
C GLU A 422 14.42 -0.96 7.45
N THR A 423 13.39 -1.76 7.77
CA THR A 423 12.53 -2.42 6.78
C THR A 423 11.93 -1.39 5.79
N GLY A 424 11.42 -0.26 6.28
CA GLY A 424 10.83 0.79 5.44
C GLY A 424 11.84 1.44 4.50
N THR A 425 13.10 1.55 4.92
CA THR A 425 14.19 2.04 4.07
C THR A 425 14.48 1.04 2.94
N GLU A 426 14.51 -0.26 3.26
CA GLU A 426 14.82 -1.32 2.30
C GLU A 426 13.70 -1.52 1.27
N CYS A 427 12.43 -1.56 1.70
CA CYS A 427 11.28 -1.76 0.81
C CYS A 427 10.80 -0.48 0.11
N HIS A 428 11.36 0.68 0.47
CA HIS A 428 10.99 2.00 -0.06
C HIS A 428 9.62 2.52 0.41
N GLU A 429 9.08 1.97 1.49
CA GLU A 429 7.97 2.54 2.25
C GLU A 429 8.51 3.17 3.54
N ARG A 430 9.26 4.27 3.37
CA ARG A 430 10.01 4.92 4.45
C ARG A 430 9.09 5.42 5.56
N CYS A 431 9.51 5.19 6.79
CA CYS A 431 8.95 5.83 7.97
C CYS A 431 10.08 6.46 8.79
N TRP A 432 9.75 7.51 9.54
CA TRP A 432 10.72 8.24 10.35
C TRP A 432 10.22 8.37 11.79
N ARG A 433 11.06 7.98 12.75
CA ARG A 433 10.69 8.01 14.15
C ARG A 433 10.55 9.45 14.67
N LEU A 434 9.38 9.77 15.18
CA LEU A 434 9.04 11.02 15.85
C LEU A 434 8.82 10.78 17.36
N PRO A 435 9.11 11.78 18.22
CA PRO A 435 9.08 11.58 19.66
C PRO A 435 7.67 11.61 20.25
N ILE A 436 7.46 10.84 21.32
CA ILE A 436 6.37 11.01 22.28
C ILE A 436 6.99 11.49 23.60
N LEU A 437 6.91 12.79 23.87
CA LEU A 437 7.42 13.40 25.09
C LEU A 437 6.32 13.47 26.16
N PRO A 438 6.66 13.51 27.46
CA PRO A 438 5.69 13.63 28.56
C PRO A 438 4.72 14.81 28.41
N GLU A 439 5.17 15.92 27.82
CA GLU A 439 4.36 17.12 27.57
C GLU A 439 3.22 16.85 26.59
N HIS A 440 3.41 15.95 25.62
CA HIS A 440 2.36 15.57 24.67
C HIS A 440 1.22 14.84 25.40
N THR A 441 1.56 13.91 26.30
CA THR A 441 0.58 13.21 27.14
C THR A 441 -0.11 14.18 28.11
N ALA A 442 0.65 15.07 28.76
CA ALA A 442 0.10 16.07 29.67
C ALA A 442 -0.88 17.03 28.95
N ALA A 443 -0.63 17.37 27.68
CA ALA A 443 -1.50 18.23 26.88
C ALA A 443 -2.89 17.64 26.61
N LEU A 444 -3.05 16.32 26.74
CA LEU A 444 -4.32 15.60 26.56
C LEU A 444 -5.18 15.56 27.82
N LYS A 445 -4.66 15.97 28.98
CA LYS A 445 -5.41 15.91 30.25
C LYS A 445 -6.67 16.79 30.20
N GLY A 446 -7.82 16.16 30.44
CA GLY A 446 -9.12 16.81 30.55
C GLY A 446 -9.32 17.54 31.87
N SER A 447 -10.29 18.46 31.92
CA SER A 447 -10.77 19.06 33.17
C SER A 447 -11.93 18.28 33.78
N GLN A 448 -12.69 17.55 32.96
CA GLN A 448 -13.86 16.75 33.35
C GLN A 448 -13.77 15.30 32.85
N SER A 449 -12.65 14.93 32.25
CA SER A 449 -12.36 13.60 31.70
C SER A 449 -10.89 13.26 31.96
N ASP A 450 -10.55 11.98 31.91
CA ASP A 450 -9.16 11.52 32.06
C ASP A 450 -8.29 12.02 30.91
N SER A 451 -8.85 12.07 29.69
CA SER A 451 -8.16 12.46 28.46
C SER A 451 -9.07 13.24 27.49
N ARG A 452 -8.49 13.76 26.41
CA ARG A 452 -9.15 14.54 25.35
C ARG A 452 -8.74 14.03 23.98
N SER A 453 -9.59 14.15 22.95
CA SER A 453 -9.25 13.68 21.60
C SER A 453 -8.09 14.47 20.96
N THR A 454 -7.93 15.76 21.28
CA THR A 454 -6.79 16.56 20.83
C THR A 454 -6.14 17.38 21.94
N GLY A 455 -4.89 17.79 21.70
CA GLY A 455 -4.16 18.69 22.61
C GLY A 455 -4.75 20.11 22.66
N ARG A 456 -4.16 20.98 23.49
CA ARG A 456 -4.64 22.36 23.70
C ARG A 456 -4.32 23.33 22.56
N GLY A 457 -3.52 22.92 21.57
CA GLY A 457 -3.11 23.75 20.45
C GLY A 457 -2.71 22.91 19.24
N ARG A 458 -2.35 23.60 18.15
CA ARG A 458 -2.02 22.97 16.86
C ARG A 458 -0.60 22.37 16.77
N TYR A 459 0.31 22.82 17.63
CA TYR A 459 1.73 22.42 17.57
C TYR A 459 1.93 21.04 18.17
N GLY A 460 2.81 20.23 17.56
CA GLY A 460 3.06 18.85 17.99
C GLY A 460 1.86 17.92 17.77
N GLY A 461 0.97 18.23 16.82
CA GLY A 461 -0.27 17.50 16.59
C GLY A 461 -0.08 16.01 16.31
N ALA A 462 0.97 15.63 15.56
CA ALA A 462 1.29 14.23 15.28
C ALA A 462 1.72 13.48 16.55
N SER A 463 2.67 14.04 17.30
CA SER A 463 3.11 13.44 18.58
C SER A 463 2.01 13.39 19.63
N THR A 464 1.11 14.37 19.65
CA THR A 464 -0.05 14.37 20.56
C THR A 464 -1.08 13.32 20.16
N ALA A 465 -1.27 13.06 18.86
CA ALA A 465 -2.11 11.95 18.39
C ALA A 465 -1.53 10.59 18.78
N ALA A 466 -0.22 10.40 18.62
CA ALA A 466 0.47 9.20 19.07
C ALA A 466 0.40 9.04 20.61
N ALA A 467 0.58 10.12 21.38
CA ALA A 467 0.41 10.12 22.83
C ALA A 467 -1.02 9.74 23.26
N PHE A 468 -2.03 10.09 22.46
CA PHE A 468 -3.40 9.65 22.69
C PHE A 468 -3.51 8.13 22.53
N LEU A 469 -3.05 7.58 21.40
CA LEU A 469 -3.08 6.14 21.13
C LEU A 469 -2.31 5.33 22.18
N GLN A 470 -1.16 5.83 22.63
CA GLN A 470 -0.33 5.17 23.64
C GLN A 470 -1.08 4.90 24.97
N GLN A 471 -2.06 5.73 25.34
CA GLN A 471 -2.87 5.51 26.55
C GLN A 471 -3.71 4.23 26.48
N PHE A 472 -3.99 3.72 25.28
CA PHE A 472 -4.78 2.50 25.03
C PHE A 472 -3.93 1.24 24.87
N VAL A 473 -2.61 1.36 24.95
CA VAL A 473 -1.67 0.22 24.99
C VAL A 473 -1.57 -0.28 26.44
N TYR A 474 -1.69 -1.59 26.67
CA TYR A 474 -1.48 -2.20 27.97
C TYR A 474 0.03 -2.36 28.27
N GLU A 475 0.37 -2.43 29.54
CA GLU A 475 1.76 -2.67 29.96
C GLU A 475 2.29 -4.00 29.41
N GLY A 476 3.58 -4.01 29.05
CA GLY A 476 4.25 -5.21 28.52
C GLY A 476 4.01 -5.51 27.04
N ILE A 477 3.31 -4.63 26.31
CA ILE A 477 3.06 -4.76 24.87
C ILE A 477 3.97 -3.80 24.09
N ASP A 478 4.75 -4.33 23.14
CA ASP A 478 5.48 -3.49 22.18
C ASP A 478 4.48 -2.89 21.20
N TRP A 479 4.48 -1.57 21.03
CA TRP A 479 3.54 -0.86 20.17
C TRP A 479 4.26 0.08 19.23
N ALA A 480 3.85 0.10 17.97
CA ALA A 480 4.20 1.12 17.00
C ALA A 480 2.96 1.68 16.29
N HIS A 481 2.96 2.98 16.08
CA HIS A 481 1.99 3.70 15.26
C HIS A 481 2.66 4.22 13.99
N LEU A 482 2.07 3.89 12.86
CA LEU A 482 2.44 4.40 11.54
C LEU A 482 1.38 5.42 11.07
N ASP A 483 1.71 6.70 11.17
CA ASP A 483 0.92 7.79 10.57
C ASP A 483 1.25 7.89 9.08
N ILE A 484 0.38 7.32 8.27
CA ILE A 484 0.52 7.24 6.81
C ILE A 484 -0.27 8.33 6.08
N ALA A 485 -0.73 9.39 6.76
CA ALA A 485 -1.51 10.47 6.13
C ALA A 485 -0.81 11.07 4.89
N GLY A 486 0.51 11.21 4.93
CA GLY A 486 1.31 11.71 3.80
C GLY A 486 1.42 10.71 2.65
N PRO A 487 1.96 9.51 2.87
CA PRO A 487 2.27 8.59 1.78
C PRO A 487 1.10 7.72 1.32
N SER A 488 -0.07 7.73 1.98
CA SER A 488 -1.21 6.86 1.61
C SER A 488 -1.92 7.26 0.31
N ASN A 489 -1.87 8.54 -0.07
CA ASN A 489 -2.59 9.10 -1.21
C ASN A 489 -1.81 10.24 -1.86
N TYR A 490 -1.73 10.27 -3.20
CA TYR A 490 -1.14 11.38 -3.93
C TYR A 490 -2.15 12.12 -4.80
N SER A 491 -2.15 13.45 -4.70
CA SER A 491 -2.98 14.34 -5.51
C SER A 491 -2.57 14.36 -7.00
N SER A 492 -1.33 13.95 -7.30
CA SER A 492 -0.76 13.84 -8.64
C SER A 492 0.17 12.62 -8.75
N PRO A 493 0.42 12.07 -9.95
CA PRO A 493 1.32 10.94 -10.11
C PRO A 493 2.75 11.29 -9.66
N LYS A 494 3.42 10.35 -8.98
CA LYS A 494 4.82 10.50 -8.51
C LYS A 494 5.60 9.23 -8.80
N SER A 495 6.54 9.27 -9.77
CA SER A 495 7.27 8.08 -10.23
C SER A 495 6.28 6.93 -10.54
N TYR A 496 6.49 5.72 -10.00
CA TYR A 496 5.61 4.56 -10.15
C TYR A 496 4.34 4.57 -9.29
N PHE A 497 4.10 5.65 -8.54
CA PHE A 497 2.84 5.85 -7.82
C PHE A 497 1.86 6.64 -8.69
N PRO A 498 0.68 6.07 -9.00
CA PRO A 498 -0.38 6.80 -9.69
C PRO A 498 -0.94 7.91 -8.80
N LYS A 499 -1.75 8.80 -9.38
CA LYS A 499 -2.66 9.63 -8.58
C LYS A 499 -3.62 8.72 -7.81
N GLY A 500 -3.93 9.10 -6.56
CA GLY A 500 -4.84 8.36 -5.69
C GLY A 500 -4.11 7.54 -4.64
N ALA A 501 -4.80 6.55 -4.08
CA ALA A 501 -4.27 5.68 -3.05
C ALA A 501 -3.02 4.92 -3.55
N THR A 502 -1.99 4.86 -2.71
CA THR A 502 -0.66 4.33 -3.03
C THR A 502 -0.46 2.88 -2.59
N GLY A 503 -1.29 2.38 -1.67
CA GLY A 503 -1.13 1.08 -1.02
C GLY A 503 -0.01 1.05 0.03
N PHE A 504 0.50 2.22 0.43
CA PHE A 504 1.58 2.34 1.42
C PHE A 504 1.25 1.59 2.72
N GLY A 505 2.22 0.82 3.21
CA GLY A 505 2.13 0.02 4.42
C GLY A 505 2.06 -1.47 4.11
N VAL A 506 1.56 -1.88 2.93
CA VAL A 506 1.47 -3.31 2.57
C VAL A 506 2.87 -3.94 2.49
N GLN A 507 3.79 -3.30 1.77
CA GLN A 507 5.14 -3.86 1.58
C GLN A 507 5.95 -3.77 2.87
N LEU A 508 5.86 -2.66 3.60
CA LEU A 508 6.50 -2.48 4.90
C LEU A 508 6.09 -3.58 5.88
N LEU A 509 4.78 -3.75 6.09
CA LEU A 509 4.28 -4.72 7.06
C LEU A 509 4.58 -6.16 6.63
N TYR A 510 4.40 -6.49 5.36
CA TYR A 510 4.74 -7.82 4.84
C TYR A 510 6.22 -8.14 5.05
N THR A 511 7.11 -7.22 4.68
CA THR A 511 8.55 -7.42 4.79
C THR A 511 8.98 -7.53 6.25
N TYR A 512 8.44 -6.68 7.13
CA TYR A 512 8.68 -6.75 8.57
C TYR A 512 8.25 -8.10 9.16
N LEU A 513 7.07 -8.61 8.78
CA LEU A 513 6.58 -9.91 9.22
C LEU A 513 7.45 -11.07 8.72
N LYS A 514 7.92 -11.00 7.46
CA LYS A 514 8.81 -12.00 6.86
C LYS A 514 10.18 -12.05 7.55
N GLU A 515 10.74 -10.90 7.92
CA GLU A 515 12.02 -10.80 8.65
C GLU A 515 11.91 -11.28 10.10
N HIS A 516 10.70 -11.33 10.65
CA HIS A 516 10.41 -11.67 12.04
C HIS A 516 9.45 -12.85 12.15
N GLU A 517 9.62 -13.85 11.29
CA GLU A 517 8.94 -15.14 11.44
C GLU A 517 9.22 -15.73 12.83
N GLN A 518 8.21 -16.40 13.37
CA GLN A 518 8.29 -17.05 14.67
C GLN A 518 9.02 -18.38 14.47
N HIS A 519 10.10 -18.57 15.22
CA HIS A 519 10.94 -19.77 15.16
C HIS A 519 10.57 -20.80 16.22
#